data_AF-A0A140G4I9-F1
#
_entry.id   AF-A0A140G4I9-F1
#
_cell.length_a   1.000
_cell.length_b   1.000
_cell.length_c   1.000
_cell.angle_alpha   90.00
_cell.angle_beta   90.00
_cell.angle_gamma   90.00
#
_symmetry.space_group_name_H-M   'P 1'
#
loop_
_entity.id
_entity.type
_entity.pdbx_description
1 polymer ?
#
loop_
_entity_poly.entity_id
_entity_poly.type
_entity_poly.pdbx_seq_one_letter_code
_entity_poly.pdbx_strand_id
1 'polypeptide(L)' 'ESNLQVIDLSHNKLDGYFPDRFGSLTGLQVLNLAGNNLSGSLPTSMS' A
#
# COMPACT_ATOMS: atom_id res chain seq x y z
N GLU A 1 -8.74 11.99 11.37
CA GLU A 1 -8.06 12.23 10.08
C GLU A 1 -6.56 12.00 10.17
N SER A 2 -6.05 11.01 9.43
CA SER A 2 -4.61 10.83 9.22
C SER A 2 -4.20 11.67 8.01
N ASN A 3 -3.24 12.58 8.20
CA ASN A 3 -2.71 13.45 7.12
C ASN A 3 -1.64 12.76 6.26
N LEU A 4 -1.58 11.44 6.30
CA LEU A 4 -0.55 10.69 5.61
C LEU A 4 -0.83 10.67 4.10
N GLN A 5 -0.03 11.43 3.34
CA GLN A 5 -0.19 11.60 1.90
C GLN A 5 0.75 10.71 1.08
N VAL A 6 1.92 10.37 1.63
CA VAL A 6 2.94 9.61 0.91
C VAL A 6 3.45 8.49 1.80
N ILE A 7 3.46 7.28 1.24
CA ILE A 7 4.12 6.10 1.79
C ILE A 7 5.08 5.58 0.73
N ASP A 8 6.38 5.61 1.03
CA ASP A 8 7.39 4.93 0.23
C ASP A 8 7.97 3.78 1.04
N LEU A 9 7.70 2.57 0.57
CA LEU A 9 8.21 1.31 1.10
C LEU A 9 8.94 0.54 -0.01
N SER A 10 9.41 1.23 -1.05
CA SER A 10 10.14 0.61 -2.14
C SER A 10 11.45 -0.04 -1.68
N HIS A 11 11.86 -1.08 -2.40
CA HIS A 11 13.10 -1.82 -2.19
C HIS A 11 13.24 -2.44 -0.79
N ASN A 12 12.14 -2.92 -0.25
CA ASN A 12 12.12 -3.72 0.98
C ASN A 12 11.92 -5.21 0.67
N LYS A 13 11.82 -6.01 1.74
CA LYS A 13 11.55 -7.44 1.67
C LYS A 13 10.11 -7.77 2.07
N LEU A 14 9.17 -6.88 1.79
CA LEU A 14 7.76 -7.13 2.07
C LEU A 14 7.25 -8.25 1.17
N ASP A 15 6.54 -9.21 1.75
CA ASP A 15 6.01 -10.38 1.07
C ASP A 15 4.54 -10.66 1.46
N GLY A 16 3.94 -11.67 0.81
CA GLY A 16 2.55 -12.05 1.05
C GLY A 16 1.55 -11.17 0.30
N TYR A 17 0.36 -11.01 0.88
CA TYR A 17 -0.76 -10.29 0.27
C TYR A 17 -0.76 -8.82 0.65
N PHE A 18 -1.24 -7.99 -0.28
CA PHE A 18 -1.49 -6.59 -0.01
C PHE A 18 -2.61 -6.46 1.05
N PRO A 19 -2.41 -5.75 2.17
CA PRO A 19 -3.41 -5.70 3.23
C PRO A 19 -4.52 -4.67 2.94
N ASP A 20 -5.77 -5.06 3.20
CA ASP A 20 -6.99 -4.25 2.95
C ASP A 20 -7.00 -2.88 3.65
N ARG A 21 -6.18 -2.74 4.70
CA ARG A 21 -6.14 -1.57 5.57
C ARG A 21 -5.68 -0.30 4.86
N PHE A 22 -4.91 -0.39 3.78
CA PHE A 22 -4.47 0.81 3.05
C PHE A 22 -5.63 1.58 2.42
N GLY A 23 -6.76 0.91 2.11
CA GLY A 23 -7.98 1.59 1.62
C GLY A 23 -8.63 2.53 2.64
N SER A 24 -8.29 2.42 3.94
CA SER A 24 -8.77 3.35 4.97
C SER A 24 -7.96 4.65 5.05
N LEU A 25 -6.83 4.74 4.34
CA LEU A 25 -6.00 5.94 4.30
C LEU A 25 -6.55 6.90 3.24
N THR A 26 -7.67 7.54 3.54
CA THR A 26 -8.40 8.45 2.64
C THR A 26 -7.59 9.66 2.17
N GLY A 27 -6.53 10.04 2.91
CA GLY A 27 -5.63 11.13 2.54
C GLY A 27 -4.40 10.71 1.72
N LEU A 28 -4.22 9.40 1.46
CA LEU A 28 -3.04 8.89 0.77
C LEU A 28 -3.11 9.21 -0.72
N GLN A 29 -2.04 9.82 -1.23
CA GLN A 29 -1.89 10.21 -2.63
C GLN A 29 -0.86 9.34 -3.35
N VAL A 30 0.19 8.92 -2.64
CA VAL A 30 1.29 8.13 -3.21
C VAL A 30 1.56 6.92 -2.32
N LEU A 31 1.53 5.74 -2.93
CA LEU A 31 1.97 4.48 -2.33
C LEU A 31 2.99 3.83 -3.26
N ASN A 32 4.26 3.87 -2.87
CA ASN A 32 5.35 3.23 -3.61
C ASN A 32 5.75 1.92 -2.93
N LEU A 33 5.56 0.80 -3.63
CA LEU A 33 5.90 -0.56 -3.17
C LEU A 33 6.84 -1.28 -4.13
N ALA A 34 7.46 -0.55 -5.07
CA ALA A 34 8.34 -1.13 -6.08
C ALA A 34 9.48 -1.94 -5.45
N GLY A 35 9.85 -3.07 -6.05
CA GLY A 35 10.97 -3.88 -5.56
C GLY A 35 10.69 -4.65 -4.26
N ASN A 36 9.43 -4.93 -3.94
CA ASN A 36 9.03 -5.88 -2.90
C ASN A 36 8.59 -7.22 -3.53
N ASN A 37 8.32 -8.22 -2.69
CA ASN A 37 7.87 -9.57 -3.08
C ASN A 37 6.38 -9.79 -2.77
N LEU A 38 5.56 -8.75 -2.98
CA LEU A 38 4.11 -8.81 -2.77
C LEU A 38 3.43 -9.61 -3.90
N SER A 39 2.36 -10.31 -3.55
CA SER A 39 1.63 -11.23 -4.43
C SER A 39 0.12 -11.13 -4.22
N GLY A 40 -0.65 -11.67 -5.17
CA GLY A 40 -2.12 -11.63 -5.14
C GLY A 40 -2.72 -10.38 -5.79
N SER A 41 -4.03 -10.20 -5.62
CA SER A 41 -4.80 -9.09 -6.17
C SER A 41 -4.78 -7.87 -5.25
N LEU A 42 -4.87 -6.68 -5.84
CA LEU A 42 -5.16 -5.48 -5.06
C LEU A 42 -6.57 -5.61 -4.44
N PRO A 43 -6.73 -5.30 -3.14
CA PRO A 43 -8.04 -5.34 -2.51
C PRO A 43 -9.00 -4.29 -3.08
N THR A 44 -10.30 -4.61 -3.06
CA THR A 44 -11.38 -3.72 -3.52
C THR A 44 -11.52 -2.46 -2.68
N SER A 45 -10.91 -2.41 -1.49
CA SER A 45 -10.81 -1.19 -0.69
C SER A 45 -9.94 -0.11 -1.35
N MET A 46 -9.21 -0.45 -2.42
CA MET A 46 -8.37 0.48 -3.19
C MET A 46 -8.84 0.70 -4.63
N SER A 47 -9.98 0.13 -5.03
CA SER A 47 -10.61 0.41 -6.32
C SER A 47 -11.46 1.67 -6.31
#